data_AF-A0A7W0QWQ1-F1
#
_entry.id   AF-A0A7W0QWQ1-F1
#
_cell.length_a   1.000
_cell.length_b   1.000
_cell.length_c   1.000
_cell.angle_alpha   90.00
_cell.angle_beta   90.00
_cell.angle_gamma   90.00
#
_symmetry.space_group_name_H-M   'P 1'
#
loop_
_entity.id
_entity.type
_entity.pdbx_description
1 polymer ?
#
loop_
_entity_poly.entity_id
_entity_poly.type
_entity_poly.pdbx_seq_one_letter_code
_entity_poly.pdbx_strand_id
1 'polypeptide(L)'
;MQHHLRPAVVALVLAVAVGLAGCSDPEPDPTQLRQDRVEKRLRDSFSATQARCIVDRVDPAVVRALDRSVDLDADAAVMQAYSDAVTACVTDPDASTTSTEPGN
;
A
#
# COMPACT_ATOMS: atom_id res chain seq x y z
N MET A 1 -55.85 15.00 2.77
CA MET A 1 -55.78 14.63 4.20
C MET A 1 -55.16 13.24 4.27
N GLN A 2 -54.05 13.13 4.99
CA GLN A 2 -53.30 11.89 5.21
C GLN A 2 -54.17 10.86 5.93
N HIS A 3 -54.02 9.57 5.62
CA HIS A 3 -53.97 8.53 6.65
C HIS A 3 -53.14 7.34 6.16
N HIS A 4 -52.12 7.04 6.96
CA HIS A 4 -51.16 5.95 6.87
C HIS A 4 -51.83 4.57 6.94
N LEU A 5 -51.15 3.55 6.41
CA LEU A 5 -50.68 2.38 7.17
C LEU A 5 -49.83 1.46 6.27
N ARG A 6 -48.56 1.29 6.66
CA ARG A 6 -47.60 0.24 6.27
C ARG A 6 -47.94 -1.07 7.02
N PRO A 7 -47.13 -2.15 7.01
CA PRO A 7 -46.38 -2.87 5.96
C PRO A 7 -46.67 -4.40 6.04
N ALA A 8 -46.25 -5.20 5.04
CA ALA A 8 -46.02 -6.63 5.27
C ALA A 8 -44.84 -7.14 4.46
N VAL A 9 -43.95 -7.79 5.21
CA VAL A 9 -42.66 -8.37 4.86
C VAL A 9 -42.84 -9.58 3.94
N VAL A 10 -42.02 -9.69 2.89
CA VAL A 10 -41.79 -10.98 2.21
C VAL A 10 -40.29 -11.15 2.04
N ALA A 11 -39.72 -12.01 2.88
CA ALA A 11 -38.39 -12.57 2.70
C ALA A 11 -38.47 -13.70 1.65
N LEU A 12 -37.51 -13.76 0.72
CA LEU A 12 -37.23 -14.98 -0.02
C LEU A 12 -35.71 -15.11 -0.23
N VAL A 13 -35.20 -16.27 0.18
CA VAL A 13 -33.79 -16.69 0.18
C VAL A 13 -33.56 -17.63 -1.02
N LEU A 14 -32.28 -17.79 -1.41
CA LEU A 14 -31.65 -18.83 -2.24
C LEU A 14 -31.50 -18.55 -3.76
N ALA A 15 -30.25 -18.43 -4.22
CA ALA A 15 -29.41 -19.58 -4.57
C ALA A 15 -27.99 -19.11 -4.97
N VAL A 16 -26.99 -19.37 -4.13
CA VAL A 16 -25.57 -19.19 -4.47
C VAL A 16 -25.09 -20.47 -5.14
N ALA A 17 -24.93 -20.42 -6.47
CA ALA A 17 -24.31 -21.50 -7.22
C ALA A 17 -22.80 -21.51 -6.94
N VAL A 18 -22.37 -22.53 -6.20
CA VAL A 18 -20.97 -22.86 -5.93
C VAL A 18 -20.34 -23.38 -7.23
N GLY A 19 -19.65 -22.51 -7.94
CA GLY A 19 -18.73 -22.86 -9.02
C GLY A 19 -17.28 -22.73 -8.53
N LEU A 20 -16.80 -23.71 -7.76
CA LEU A 20 -15.39 -23.81 -7.39
C LEU A 20 -14.59 -24.41 -8.56
N ALA A 21 -14.40 -23.62 -9.61
CA ALA A 21 -13.18 -23.75 -10.39
C ALA A 21 -12.06 -23.22 -9.49
N GLY A 22 -11.26 -24.12 -8.95
CA GLY A 22 -10.09 -23.77 -8.14
C GLY A 22 -9.10 -22.98 -9.00
N CYS A 23 -9.25 -21.67 -9.03
CA CYS A 23 -8.13 -20.76 -9.18
C CYS A 23 -7.33 -20.91 -7.89
N SER A 24 -6.34 -21.80 -7.89
CA SER A 24 -5.26 -21.72 -6.91
C SER A 24 -4.46 -20.48 -7.27
N ASP A 25 -5.01 -19.30 -6.98
CA ASP A 25 -4.25 -18.07 -7.02
C ASP A 25 -3.03 -18.29 -6.11
N PRO A 26 -1.80 -18.12 -6.62
CA PRO A 26 -0.61 -18.22 -5.80
C PRO A 26 -0.81 -17.35 -4.57
N GLU A 27 -0.68 -17.94 -3.38
CA GLU A 27 -0.87 -17.21 -2.14
C GLU A 27 0.10 -16.01 -2.15
N PRO A 28 -0.40 -14.77 -2.05
CA PRO A 28 0.43 -13.60 -2.25
C PRO A 28 1.51 -13.50 -1.16
N ASP A 29 2.74 -13.19 -1.57
CA ASP A 29 3.87 -13.06 -0.64
C ASP A 29 3.55 -12.00 0.44
N PRO A 30 3.61 -12.36 1.74
CA PRO A 30 3.32 -11.42 2.83
C PRO A 30 4.24 -10.20 2.86
N THR A 31 5.43 -10.27 2.25
CA THR A 31 6.33 -9.11 2.13
C THR A 31 5.86 -8.13 1.07
N GLN A 32 5.48 -8.61 -0.11
CA GLN A 32 4.83 -7.77 -1.13
C GLN A 32 3.54 -7.14 -0.62
N LEU A 33 2.69 -7.90 0.07
CA LEU A 33 1.46 -7.34 0.66
C LEU A 33 1.73 -6.19 1.65
N ARG A 34 2.86 -6.20 2.35
CA ARG A 34 3.28 -5.10 3.22
C ARG A 34 3.72 -3.90 2.41
N GLN A 35 4.59 -4.11 1.41
CA GLN A 35 5.04 -3.05 0.52
C GLN A 35 3.85 -2.37 -0.15
N ASP A 36 2.90 -3.14 -0.67
CA ASP A 36 1.69 -2.62 -1.32
C ASP A 36 0.84 -1.77 -0.39
N ARG A 37 0.70 -2.17 0.89
CA ARG A 37 -0.04 -1.38 1.88
C ARG A 37 0.66 -0.07 2.20
N VAL A 38 1.97 -0.10 2.39
CA VAL A 38 2.77 1.10 2.66
C VAL A 38 2.74 2.03 1.44
N GLU A 39 3.00 1.50 0.24
CA GLU A 39 2.93 2.26 -1.01
C GLU A 39 1.55 2.90 -1.17
N LYS A 40 0.48 2.11 -0.97
CA LYS A 40 -0.89 2.61 -1.06
C LYS A 40 -1.15 3.78 -0.12
N ARG A 41 -0.63 3.73 1.10
CA ARG A 41 -0.76 4.83 2.08
C ARG A 41 0.07 6.04 1.69
N LEU A 42 1.30 5.82 1.20
CA LEU A 42 2.16 6.93 0.74
C LEU A 42 1.54 7.71 -0.42
N ARG A 43 0.74 7.04 -1.27
CA ARG A 43 0.00 7.70 -2.36
C ARG A 43 -1.04 8.74 -1.89
N ASP A 44 -1.37 8.79 -0.60
CA ASP A 44 -2.21 9.86 -0.05
C ASP A 44 -1.48 11.21 -0.01
N SER A 45 -0.14 11.19 0.01
CA SER A 45 0.72 12.38 0.12
C SER A 45 1.69 12.56 -1.05
N PHE A 46 2.00 11.49 -1.78
CA PHE A 46 2.99 11.46 -2.87
C PHE A 46 2.38 10.96 -4.17
N SER A 47 3.02 11.24 -5.30
CA SER A 47 2.63 10.62 -6.57
C SER A 47 2.86 9.10 -6.53
N ALA A 48 2.21 8.35 -7.42
CA ALA A 48 2.42 6.90 -7.51
C ALA A 48 3.89 6.54 -7.76
N THR A 49 4.59 7.28 -8.62
CA THR A 49 6.02 7.09 -8.89
C THR A 49 6.87 7.35 -7.66
N GLN A 50 6.60 8.44 -6.93
CA GLN A 50 7.33 8.79 -5.72
C GLN A 50 7.10 7.78 -4.60
N ALA A 51 5.85 7.38 -4.35
CA ALA A 51 5.51 6.38 -3.35
C ALA A 51 6.25 5.05 -3.60
N ARG A 52 6.30 4.62 -4.87
CA ARG A 52 7.03 3.41 -5.27
C ARG A 52 8.53 3.56 -5.08
N CYS A 53 9.12 4.68 -5.53
CA CYS A 53 10.54 4.98 -5.30
C CYS A 53 10.90 4.93 -3.80
N ILE A 54 10.06 5.50 -2.93
CA ILE A 54 10.31 5.49 -1.48
C ILE A 54 10.32 4.06 -0.93
N VAL A 55 9.33 3.23 -1.29
CA VAL A 55 9.25 1.84 -0.82
C VAL A 55 10.39 0.99 -1.34
N ASP A 56 10.82 1.20 -2.59
CA ASP A 56 11.91 0.46 -3.22
C ASP A 56 13.30 0.82 -2.65
N ARG A 57 13.44 2.04 -2.08
CA ARG A 57 14.73 2.54 -1.58
C ARG A 57 15.00 2.25 -0.11
N VAL A 58 13.96 2.02 0.70
CA VAL A 58 14.10 1.77 2.13
C VAL A 58 14.20 0.28 2.45
N ASP A 59 14.92 -0.04 3.53
CA ASP A 59 15.05 -1.43 3.97
C ASP A 59 13.70 -2.05 4.38
N PRO A 60 13.53 -3.38 4.25
CA PRO A 60 12.32 -4.08 4.70
C PRO A 60 11.97 -3.84 6.18
N ALA A 61 12.97 -3.52 7.02
CA ALA A 61 12.74 -3.14 8.42
C ALA A 61 11.98 -1.81 8.54
N VAL A 62 12.31 -0.83 7.71
CA VAL A 62 11.64 0.48 7.64
C VAL A 62 10.23 0.29 7.08
N VAL A 63 10.05 -0.49 6.01
CA VAL A 63 8.71 -0.83 5.49
C VAL A 63 7.84 -1.47 6.58
N ARG A 64 8.38 -2.42 7.36
CA ARG A 64 7.65 -3.05 8.47
C ARG A 64 7.29 -2.08 9.60
N ALA A 65 8.08 -1.04 9.81
CA ALA A 65 7.78 -0.01 10.80
C ALA A 65 6.66 0.91 10.29
N LEU A 66 6.74 1.34 9.02
CA LEU A 66 5.73 2.16 8.35
C LEU A 66 4.38 1.44 8.18
N ASP A 67 4.39 0.12 7.96
CA ASP A 67 3.16 -0.69 7.92
C ASP A 67 2.47 -0.70 9.30
N ARG A 68 3.26 -0.76 10.38
CA ARG A 68 2.77 -0.86 11.76
C ARG A 68 2.29 0.47 12.34
N SER A 69 2.96 1.58 12.03
CA SER A 69 2.64 2.90 12.57
C SER A 69 2.81 3.98 11.52
N VAL A 70 1.91 4.97 11.56
CA VAL A 70 2.03 6.22 10.80
C VAL A 70 2.78 7.30 11.56
N ASP A 71 2.93 7.11 12.87
CA ASP A 71 3.63 8.02 13.77
C ASP A 71 4.88 7.28 14.27
N LEU A 72 6.02 7.67 13.73
CA LEU A 72 7.31 7.10 14.07
C LEU A 72 8.07 8.15 14.89
N ASP A 73 8.74 7.72 15.94
CA ASP A 73 9.57 8.61 16.76
C ASP A 73 10.59 9.35 15.86
N ALA A 74 10.59 10.68 15.92
CA ALA A 74 11.40 11.52 15.05
C ALA A 74 12.91 11.26 15.18
N ASP A 75 13.36 10.82 16.36
CA ASP A 75 14.76 10.50 16.65
C ASP A 75 15.14 9.04 16.30
N ALA A 76 14.17 8.22 15.86
CA ALA A 76 14.46 6.84 15.49
C ALA A 76 15.23 6.78 14.18
N ALA A 77 16.21 5.87 14.10
CA ALA A 77 16.96 5.59 12.87
C ALA A 77 16.05 5.26 11.67
N VAL A 78 14.86 4.70 11.94
CA VAL A 78 13.81 4.45 10.94
C VAL A 78 13.32 5.75 10.30
N MET A 79 13.10 6.82 11.08
CA MET A 79 12.65 8.11 10.55
C MET A 79 13.72 8.80 9.73
N GLN A 80 14.98 8.66 10.11
CA GLN A 80 16.08 9.17 9.32
C GLN A 80 16.14 8.49 7.95
N ALA A 81 16.14 7.14 7.91
CA ALA A 81 16.15 6.38 6.67
C ALA A 81 14.93 6.68 5.77
N TYR A 82 13.74 6.84 6.35
CA TYR A 82 12.55 7.24 5.61
C TYR A 82 12.68 8.66 5.04
N SER A 83 13.19 9.61 5.83
CA SER A 83 13.37 11.01 5.39
C SER A 83 14.39 11.13 4.26
N ASP A 84 15.48 10.38 4.32
CA ASP A 84 16.49 10.32 3.26
C ASP A 84 15.90 9.78 1.95
N ALA A 85 15.08 8.73 2.03
CA ALA A 85 14.39 8.17 0.87
C ALA A 85 13.37 9.16 0.27
N VAL A 86 12.57 9.83 1.11
CA VAL A 86 11.62 10.87 0.66
C VAL A 86 12.37 12.00 -0.05
N THR A 87 13.47 12.49 0.54
CA THR A 87 14.27 13.58 -0.05
C THR A 87 14.81 13.20 -1.42
N ALA A 88 15.36 11.99 -1.55
CA ALA A 88 15.87 11.49 -2.82
C ALA A 88 14.75 11.36 -3.87
N CYS A 89 13.65 10.69 -3.53
CA CYS A 89 12.57 10.38 -4.47
C CYS A 89 11.70 11.59 -4.85
N VAL A 90 11.62 12.63 -4.01
CA VAL A 90 10.93 13.87 -4.40
C VAL A 90 11.78 14.70 -5.36
N THR A 91 13.11 14.64 -5.21
CA THR A 91 14.05 15.38 -6.07
C THR A 91 14.21 14.71 -7.43
N ASP A 92 14.34 13.38 -7.44
CA ASP A 92 14.46 12.58 -8.65
C ASP A 92 13.80 11.20 -8.44
N PRO A 93 12.50 11.06 -8.75
CA PRO A 93 11.76 9.81 -8.57
C PRO A 93 12.15 8.73 -9.60
N ASP A 94 12.78 9.14 -10.71
CA ASP A 94 13.15 8.27 -11.82
C ASP A 94 14.64 7.88 -11.80
N ALA A 95 15.42 8.45 -10.86
CA ALA A 95 16.74 7.96 -10.46
C ALA A 95 16.64 6.57 -9.83
N SER A 96 16.28 5.61 -10.67
CA SER A 96 16.81 4.27 -10.63
C SER A 96 18.31 4.41 -10.45
N THR A 97 18.93 3.53 -9.68
CA THR A 97 20.39 3.45 -9.57
C THR A 97 21.01 3.09 -10.93
N THR A 98 21.00 4.03 -11.88
CA THR A 98 21.98 4.08 -12.95
C THR A 98 23.29 4.35 -12.24
N SER A 99 23.94 3.25 -11.87
CA SER A 99 25.37 3.24 -11.67
C SER A 99 25.96 3.85 -12.95
N THR A 100 26.28 5.14 -12.89
CA THR A 100 27.18 5.77 -13.83
C THR A 100 28.45 4.95 -13.75
N GLU A 101 28.61 4.02 -14.68
CA GLU A 101 29.90 3.42 -15.00
C GLU A 101 30.84 4.61 -15.25
N PRO A 102 31.90 4.82 -14.43
CA PRO A 102 32.84 5.88 -14.70
C PRO A 102 33.63 5.45 -15.93
N GLY A 103 33.23 5.95 -17.10
CA GLY A 103 33.99 5.79 -18.32
C GLY A 103 35.39 6.37 -18.14
N ASN A 104 36.39 5.50 -18.28
CA ASN A 104 37.79 5.84 -18.54
C ASN A 104 38.18 5.20 -19.87
#